data_AF-A0A9P6KZ30-F1
#
_entry.id   AF-A0A9P6KZ30-F1
#
_cell.length_a   1.000
_cell.length_b   1.000
_cell.length_c   1.000
_cell.angle_alpha   90.00
_cell.angle_beta   90.00
_cell.angle_gamma   90.00
#
_symmetry.space_group_name_H-M   'P 1'
#
loop_
_entity.id
_entity.type
_entity.pdbx_description
1 polymer ?
#
loop_
_entity_poly.entity_id
_entity_poly.type
_entity_poly.pdbx_seq_one_letter_code
_entity_poly.pdbx_strand_id
1 'polypeptide(L)'
;MGEIIKKHKTSNEYLLETDKKIREIFTMIKNRAPEAIVNTEKKEYSCPGNVPIKHVFIGDRQFETTTGLYNFSENGCLYYCPTCLQNYNSEVSLKRHVLRCPKLISGSIKVYEERNLTVYKIEGRSNIPFCQALCVLGRCFIGNKTLYLDIENYNFYILFEGSSFVGYFSDEHFNEKHNLSCILILPDHQRKGYGTLMVDISYYFKEGTPEKPFSAGGAKLYNKYWTAKVNKYLVEHSNQYKSIKDISEGTNMTIDDVIIGLEHLGIDLHTQNEFVCKTIPCRFIDETRILK
;
A
#
# COMPACT_ATOMS: atom_id res chain seq x y z
N MET A 1 -13.32 23.86 36.77
CA MET A 1 -13.92 23.27 35.55
C MET A 1 -14.16 24.39 34.56
N GLY A 2 -13.40 24.42 33.48
CA GLY A 2 -13.56 25.39 32.39
C GLY A 2 -12.88 24.80 31.15
N GLU A 3 -13.67 24.16 30.30
CA GLU A 3 -13.20 23.54 29.05
C GLU A 3 -12.94 24.60 27.99
N ILE A 4 -11.77 24.52 27.35
CA ILE A 4 -11.40 25.30 26.16
C ILE A 4 -11.91 24.53 24.94
N ILE A 5 -13.00 25.02 24.34
CA ILE A 5 -13.52 24.50 23.07
C ILE A 5 -12.56 24.92 21.94
N LYS A 6 -11.77 23.97 21.42
CA LYS A 6 -11.03 24.15 20.16
C LYS A 6 -12.01 24.01 18.99
N LYS A 7 -12.15 25.07 18.18
CA LYS A 7 -12.97 25.08 16.96
C LYS A 7 -12.41 24.10 15.91
N HIS A 8 -13.24 23.18 15.44
CA HIS A 8 -12.97 22.32 14.28
C HIS A 8 -12.99 23.15 12.98
N LYS A 9 -12.00 22.96 12.11
CA LYS A 9 -12.02 23.47 10.73
C LYS A 9 -12.86 22.56 9.83
N THR A 10 -13.49 23.14 8.82
CA THR A 10 -14.42 22.44 7.91
C THR A 10 -13.70 21.88 6.69
N SER A 11 -14.31 20.84 6.10
CA SER A 11 -13.81 20.02 4.98
C SER A 11 -13.37 20.80 3.74
N ASN A 12 -13.91 22.00 3.53
CA ASN A 12 -13.59 22.85 2.38
C ASN A 12 -12.25 23.61 2.50
N GLU A 13 -11.78 23.89 3.71
CA GLU A 13 -10.46 24.55 3.91
C GLU A 13 -9.30 23.57 3.67
N TYR A 14 -9.51 22.27 3.87
CA TYR A 14 -8.50 21.22 3.63
C TYR A 14 -8.27 20.94 2.14
N LEU A 15 -9.29 21.12 1.30
CA LEU A 15 -9.27 20.85 -0.15
C LEU A 15 -8.47 21.88 -0.96
N LEU A 16 -8.36 23.12 -0.49
CA LEU A 16 -7.66 24.19 -1.22
C LEU A 16 -6.14 24.12 -1.07
N GLU A 17 -5.64 23.54 0.03
CA GLU A 17 -4.21 23.45 0.35
C GLU A 17 -3.55 22.20 -0.29
N THR A 18 -4.36 21.17 -0.59
CA THR A 18 -3.97 19.94 -1.31
C THR A 18 -3.59 20.22 -2.77
N ASP A 19 -4.25 21.20 -3.40
CA ASP A 19 -4.21 21.41 -4.85
C ASP A 19 -2.96 22.16 -5.34
N LYS A 20 -2.24 22.85 -4.44
CA LYS A 20 -0.96 23.53 -4.74
C LYS A 20 0.25 22.59 -4.69
N LYS A 21 0.31 21.68 -3.70
CA LYS A 21 1.49 20.81 -3.46
C LYS A 21 1.59 19.63 -4.44
N ILE A 22 0.47 19.20 -5.04
CA ILE A 22 0.43 18.05 -5.96
C ILE A 22 0.89 18.44 -7.39
N ARG A 23 0.75 19.72 -7.78
CA ARG A 23 1.11 20.19 -9.12
C ARG A 23 2.62 20.19 -9.41
N GLU A 24 3.47 20.21 -8.38
CA GLU A 24 4.93 20.25 -8.55
C GLU A 24 5.56 18.86 -8.81
N ILE A 25 4.86 17.77 -8.47
CA ILE A 25 5.38 16.39 -8.53
C ILE A 25 5.36 15.82 -9.97
N PHE A 26 4.51 16.34 -10.85
CA PHE A 26 4.23 15.74 -12.16
C PHE A 26 5.31 15.98 -13.23
N THR A 27 6.27 16.87 -13.00
CA THR A 27 7.18 17.35 -14.06
C THR A 27 8.44 16.48 -14.24
N MET A 28 8.74 15.53 -13.34
CA MET A 28 10.04 14.82 -13.33
C MET A 28 10.03 13.35 -13.83
N ILE A 29 8.88 12.77 -14.22
CA ILE A 29 8.74 11.30 -14.40
C ILE A 29 8.74 10.84 -15.88
N LYS A 30 9.42 11.56 -16.77
CA LYS A 30 9.62 11.09 -18.15
C LYS A 30 11.07 10.66 -18.36
N ASN A 31 11.31 9.35 -18.24
CA ASN A 31 12.23 8.50 -19.01
C ASN A 31 12.99 7.49 -18.13
N ARG A 32 12.72 6.18 -18.29
CA ARG A 32 13.71 5.12 -18.67
C ARG A 32 13.26 3.69 -18.31
N ALA A 33 13.82 2.76 -19.09
CA ALA A 33 13.49 1.35 -19.30
C ALA A 33 14.27 0.38 -18.37
N PRO A 34 13.98 -0.94 -18.37
CA PRO A 34 14.29 -1.89 -17.28
C PRO A 34 15.45 -2.86 -17.56
N GLU A 35 15.95 -3.54 -16.52
CA GLU A 35 16.77 -4.77 -16.60
C GLU A 35 16.45 -5.80 -15.49
N ALA A 36 16.90 -7.05 -15.70
CA ALA A 36 16.29 -8.34 -15.38
C ALA A 36 16.62 -9.00 -14.01
N ILE A 37 15.92 -10.10 -13.70
CA ILE A 37 15.91 -10.86 -12.43
C ILE A 37 16.49 -12.28 -12.63
N VAL A 38 17.20 -12.80 -11.61
CA VAL A 38 17.78 -14.17 -11.54
C VAL A 38 16.95 -15.06 -10.58
N ASN A 39 16.80 -16.33 -10.96
CA ASN A 39 16.01 -17.40 -10.31
C ASN A 39 16.75 -18.17 -9.19
N THR A 40 15.99 -18.74 -8.26
CA THR A 40 16.36 -19.96 -7.50
C THR A 40 15.13 -20.83 -7.18
N GLU A 41 15.24 -22.13 -7.45
CA GLU A 41 14.19 -23.16 -7.44
C GLU A 41 13.91 -23.78 -6.06
N LYS A 42 12.66 -24.25 -5.82
CA LYS A 42 12.31 -25.28 -4.82
C LYS A 42 11.28 -26.27 -5.39
N LYS A 43 11.46 -27.56 -5.06
CA LYS A 43 10.72 -28.74 -5.56
C LYS A 43 9.30 -28.86 -5.02
N GLU A 44 8.39 -29.33 -5.88
CA GLU A 44 6.96 -29.57 -5.58
C GLU A 44 6.57 -31.05 -5.69
N TYR A 45 5.64 -31.47 -4.85
CA TYR A 45 4.98 -32.79 -4.88
C TYR A 45 3.72 -32.71 -5.75
N SER A 46 3.41 -33.77 -6.50
CA SER A 46 2.29 -33.79 -7.46
C SER A 46 1.13 -34.68 -7.02
N CYS A 47 -0.10 -34.15 -7.17
CA CYS A 47 -1.34 -34.91 -7.24
C CYS A 47 -2.00 -34.62 -8.60
N PRO A 48 -2.66 -35.58 -9.26
CA PRO A 48 -3.30 -35.36 -10.56
C PRO A 48 -4.44 -34.36 -10.42
N GLY A 49 -4.42 -33.28 -11.23
CA GLY A 49 -5.38 -32.17 -11.17
C GLY A 49 -4.86 -30.90 -10.47
N ASN A 50 -3.65 -30.95 -9.94
CA ASN A 50 -3.06 -29.83 -9.20
C ASN A 50 -2.05 -29.05 -10.07
N VAL A 51 -2.56 -28.20 -10.95
CA VAL A 51 -1.71 -27.33 -11.78
C VAL A 51 -1.44 -26.03 -11.02
N PRO A 52 -0.18 -25.57 -10.94
CA PRO A 52 0.10 -24.27 -10.34
C PRO A 52 -0.63 -23.18 -11.12
N ILE A 53 -1.16 -22.18 -10.42
CA ILE A 53 -1.68 -20.98 -11.06
C ILE A 53 -0.50 -20.28 -11.73
N LYS A 54 -0.54 -20.18 -13.06
CA LYS A 54 0.42 -19.47 -13.89
C LYS A 54 -0.09 -18.09 -14.30
N HIS A 55 -1.41 -17.97 -14.44
CA HIS A 55 -2.04 -16.75 -14.94
C HIS A 55 -3.20 -16.28 -14.09
N VAL A 56 -3.28 -14.97 -13.92
CA VAL A 56 -4.44 -14.28 -13.35
C VAL A 56 -4.99 -13.31 -14.38
N PHE A 57 -6.29 -13.38 -14.61
CA PHE A 57 -7.04 -12.49 -15.48
C PHE A 57 -7.93 -11.57 -14.65
N ILE A 58 -7.90 -10.27 -14.93
CA ILE A 58 -8.78 -9.27 -14.31
C ILE A 58 -9.43 -8.45 -15.43
N GLY A 59 -10.67 -8.81 -15.78
CA GLY A 59 -11.23 -8.38 -17.06
C GLY A 59 -10.34 -8.84 -18.22
N ASP A 60 -9.94 -7.92 -19.08
CA ASP A 60 -9.09 -8.19 -20.26
C ASP A 60 -7.58 -8.16 -19.94
N ARG A 61 -7.20 -7.84 -18.69
CA ARG A 61 -5.79 -7.77 -18.27
C ARG A 61 -5.31 -9.14 -17.81
N GLN A 62 -4.14 -9.56 -18.30
CA GLN A 62 -3.48 -10.82 -17.95
C GLN A 62 -2.19 -10.55 -17.17
N PHE A 63 -1.95 -11.34 -16.13
CA PHE A 63 -0.76 -11.28 -15.29
C PHE A 63 -0.16 -12.67 -15.12
N GLU A 64 1.16 -12.76 -15.24
CA GLU A 64 1.92 -13.94 -14.82
C GLU A 64 2.09 -13.92 -13.30
N THR A 65 1.89 -15.06 -12.66
CA THR A 65 2.09 -15.21 -11.22
C THR A 65 3.58 -15.29 -10.90
N THR A 66 3.97 -14.75 -9.74
CA THR A 66 5.35 -14.89 -9.23
C THR A 66 5.49 -16.08 -8.28
N THR A 67 4.38 -16.72 -7.91
CA THR A 67 4.32 -17.85 -7.00
C THR A 67 3.55 -19.01 -7.63
N GLY A 68 4.05 -20.23 -7.45
CA GLY A 68 3.36 -21.46 -7.84
C GLY A 68 2.29 -21.81 -6.81
N LEU A 69 1.09 -21.23 -6.92
CA LEU A 69 -0.01 -21.53 -6.00
C LEU A 69 -0.83 -22.72 -6.52
N TYR A 70 -0.95 -23.77 -5.70
CA TYR A 70 -1.66 -25.03 -6.01
C TYR A 70 -3.05 -25.08 -5.39
N ASN A 71 -3.94 -25.92 -5.92
CA ASN A 71 -5.28 -26.24 -5.41
C ASN A 71 -6.36 -25.16 -5.58
N PHE A 72 -6.09 -24.08 -6.32
CA PHE A 72 -7.08 -23.01 -6.54
C PHE A 72 -7.56 -22.92 -7.99
N SER A 73 -6.97 -23.69 -8.90
CA SER A 73 -7.37 -23.74 -10.30
C SER A 73 -7.08 -25.11 -10.90
N GLU A 74 -8.02 -25.62 -11.70
CA GLU A 74 -7.86 -26.86 -12.45
C GLU A 74 -7.04 -26.68 -13.74
N ASN A 75 -6.99 -25.45 -14.27
CA ASN A 75 -6.32 -25.11 -15.53
C ASN A 75 -5.14 -24.14 -15.36
N GLY A 76 -4.72 -23.87 -14.12
CA GLY A 76 -3.65 -22.94 -13.81
C GLY A 76 -4.00 -21.46 -14.08
N CYS A 77 -5.29 -21.12 -14.24
CA CYS A 77 -5.76 -19.76 -14.46
C CYS A 77 -6.82 -19.36 -13.42
N LEU A 78 -6.77 -18.11 -12.96
CA LEU A 78 -7.82 -17.48 -12.16
C LEU A 78 -8.41 -16.28 -12.89
N TYR A 79 -9.72 -16.07 -12.75
CA TYR A 79 -10.44 -15.00 -13.46
C TYR A 79 -11.17 -14.12 -12.46
N TYR A 80 -10.97 -12.81 -12.51
CA TYR A 80 -11.59 -11.83 -11.63
C TYR A 80 -12.45 -10.84 -12.42
N CYS A 81 -13.61 -10.51 -11.87
CA CYS A 81 -14.44 -9.43 -12.38
C CYS A 81 -13.71 -8.09 -12.25
N PRO A 82 -13.60 -7.27 -13.31
CA PRO A 82 -12.88 -6.00 -13.24
C PRO A 82 -13.55 -4.99 -12.30
N THR A 83 -14.84 -5.15 -12.01
CA THR A 83 -15.60 -4.19 -11.19
C THR A 83 -15.81 -4.66 -9.76
N CYS A 84 -16.40 -5.86 -9.55
CA CYS A 84 -16.68 -6.35 -8.20
C CYS A 84 -15.58 -7.26 -7.62
N LEU A 85 -14.53 -7.58 -8.40
CA LEU A 85 -13.43 -8.45 -8.01
C LEU A 85 -13.79 -9.86 -7.51
N GLN A 86 -15.01 -10.33 -7.79
CA GLN A 86 -15.34 -11.73 -7.56
C GLN A 86 -14.55 -12.65 -8.50
N ASN A 87 -14.02 -13.75 -7.96
CA ASN A 87 -13.20 -14.70 -8.71
C ASN A 87 -14.02 -15.86 -9.30
N TYR A 88 -13.50 -16.44 -10.37
CA TYR A 88 -14.08 -17.54 -11.13
C TYR A 88 -12.97 -18.47 -11.66
N ASN A 89 -13.32 -19.74 -11.86
CA ASN A 89 -12.37 -20.77 -12.34
C ASN A 89 -12.34 -20.89 -13.87
N SER A 90 -13.19 -20.16 -14.59
CA SER A 90 -13.21 -20.14 -16.05
C SER A 90 -13.67 -18.80 -16.62
N GLU A 91 -13.16 -18.48 -17.81
CA GLU A 91 -13.56 -17.30 -18.58
C GLU A 91 -15.06 -17.29 -18.88
N VAL A 92 -15.66 -18.46 -19.13
CA VAL A 92 -17.11 -18.58 -19.41
C VAL A 92 -17.93 -18.16 -18.19
N SER A 93 -17.55 -18.61 -17.00
CA SER A 93 -18.22 -18.20 -15.76
C SER A 93 -18.07 -16.71 -15.48
N LEU A 94 -16.89 -16.14 -15.74
CA LEU A 94 -16.66 -14.69 -15.66
C LEU A 94 -17.58 -13.93 -16.62
N LYS A 95 -17.64 -14.33 -17.90
CA LYS A 95 -18.49 -13.69 -18.92
C LYS A 95 -19.96 -13.70 -18.50
N ARG A 96 -20.46 -14.82 -17.97
CA ARG A 96 -21.84 -14.90 -17.45
C ARG A 96 -22.07 -13.95 -16.28
N HIS A 97 -21.11 -13.83 -15.37
CA HIS A 97 -21.20 -12.90 -14.24
C HIS A 97 -21.26 -11.44 -14.71
N VAL A 98 -20.38 -11.03 -15.62
CA VAL A 98 -20.28 -9.64 -16.09
C VAL A 98 -21.62 -9.12 -16.63
N LEU A 99 -22.42 -9.96 -17.29
CA LEU A 99 -23.75 -9.62 -17.79
C LEU A 99 -24.74 -9.18 -16.69
N ARG A 100 -24.53 -9.62 -15.45
CA ARG A 100 -25.42 -9.36 -14.29
C ARG A 100 -24.65 -8.80 -13.09
N CYS A 101 -23.45 -8.27 -13.32
CA CYS A 101 -22.58 -7.82 -12.25
C CYS A 101 -23.24 -6.64 -11.51
N PRO A 102 -23.33 -6.67 -10.17
CA PRO A 102 -23.87 -5.56 -9.39
C PRO A 102 -22.97 -4.32 -9.39
N LYS A 103 -21.73 -4.43 -9.93
CA LYS A 103 -20.73 -3.36 -9.98
C LYS A 103 -20.40 -2.74 -8.62
N LEU A 104 -20.51 -3.54 -7.56
CA LEU A 104 -20.24 -3.16 -6.19
C LEU A 104 -19.53 -4.31 -5.47
N ILE A 105 -18.65 -3.97 -4.53
CA ILE A 105 -18.10 -4.91 -3.56
C ILE A 105 -19.04 -4.93 -2.35
N SER A 106 -19.83 -5.99 -2.22
CA SER A 106 -20.82 -6.13 -1.14
C SER A 106 -20.15 -6.06 0.25
N GLY A 107 -20.70 -5.20 1.13
CA GLY A 107 -20.18 -4.99 2.48
C GLY A 107 -19.01 -4.02 2.57
N SER A 108 -18.59 -3.41 1.46
CA SER A 108 -17.55 -2.38 1.45
C SER A 108 -18.12 -0.96 1.60
N ILE A 109 -17.30 -0.07 2.16
CA ILE A 109 -17.57 1.36 2.26
C ILE A 109 -16.48 2.15 1.54
N LYS A 110 -16.83 3.24 0.87
CA LYS A 110 -15.84 4.14 0.24
C LYS A 110 -15.20 5.00 1.32
N VAL A 111 -13.87 4.97 1.42
CA VAL A 111 -13.10 5.68 2.47
C VAL A 111 -12.19 6.77 1.93
N TYR A 112 -11.90 6.78 0.63
CA TYR A 112 -11.16 7.83 -0.05
C TYR A 112 -11.63 7.94 -1.50
N GLU A 113 -11.72 9.18 -2.00
CA GLU A 113 -12.06 9.50 -3.38
C GLU A 113 -11.37 10.80 -3.79
N GLU A 114 -10.54 10.73 -4.81
CA GLU A 114 -9.90 11.91 -5.40
C GLU A 114 -9.72 11.71 -6.90
N ARG A 115 -10.26 12.62 -7.71
CA ARG A 115 -10.26 12.53 -9.18
C ARG A 115 -10.84 11.20 -9.67
N ASN A 116 -10.00 10.31 -10.20
CA ASN A 116 -10.36 8.98 -10.68
C ASN A 116 -9.91 7.87 -9.71
N LEU A 117 -9.36 8.20 -8.53
CA LEU A 117 -8.91 7.22 -7.55
C LEU A 117 -9.96 7.03 -6.46
N THR A 118 -10.28 5.78 -6.17
CA THR A 118 -11.25 5.41 -5.14
C THR A 118 -10.71 4.27 -4.30
N VAL A 119 -10.83 4.38 -2.97
CA VAL A 119 -10.50 3.30 -2.04
C VAL A 119 -11.73 2.85 -1.28
N TYR A 120 -11.97 1.54 -1.32
CA TYR A 120 -13.02 0.88 -0.56
C TYR A 120 -12.43 0.11 0.62
N LYS A 121 -13.01 0.24 1.80
CA LYS A 121 -12.71 -0.57 2.99
C LYS A 121 -13.75 -1.66 3.16
N ILE A 122 -13.33 -2.88 3.45
CA ILE A 122 -14.20 -4.00 3.84
C ILE A 122 -13.61 -4.74 5.04
N GLU A 123 -14.45 -5.10 6.01
CA GLU A 123 -14.06 -5.98 7.11
C GLU A 123 -14.12 -7.44 6.64
N GLY A 124 -13.12 -8.24 7.02
CA GLY A 124 -12.99 -9.63 6.61
C GLY A 124 -14.22 -10.47 6.96
N ARG A 125 -14.72 -10.32 8.19
CA ARG A 125 -15.95 -10.98 8.67
C ARG A 125 -17.22 -10.61 7.90
N SER A 126 -17.27 -9.44 7.24
CA SER A 126 -18.46 -8.99 6.51
C SER A 126 -18.64 -9.74 5.19
N ASN A 127 -17.56 -10.26 4.61
CA ASN A 127 -17.62 -11.02 3.35
C ASN A 127 -16.42 -11.96 3.22
N ILE A 128 -16.47 -13.07 3.96
CA ILE A 128 -15.35 -14.00 4.06
C ILE A 128 -14.90 -14.54 2.69
N PRO A 129 -15.82 -15.03 1.81
CA PRO A 129 -15.41 -15.59 0.52
C PRO A 129 -14.71 -14.57 -0.38
N PHE A 130 -15.17 -13.31 -0.38
CA PHE A 130 -14.54 -12.24 -1.14
C PHE A 130 -13.13 -11.92 -0.62
N CYS A 131 -12.98 -11.78 0.69
CA CYS A 131 -11.69 -11.46 1.32
C CYS A 131 -10.68 -12.61 1.15
N GLN A 132 -11.13 -13.86 1.20
CA GLN A 132 -10.30 -15.03 0.86
C GLN A 132 -9.86 -15.00 -0.60
N ALA A 133 -10.76 -14.70 -1.55
CA ALA A 133 -10.40 -14.55 -2.96
C ALA A 133 -9.36 -13.43 -3.18
N LEU A 134 -9.51 -12.30 -2.49
CA LEU A 134 -8.51 -11.21 -2.53
C LEU A 134 -7.16 -11.65 -1.95
N CYS A 135 -7.16 -12.46 -0.89
CA CYS A 135 -5.93 -13.04 -0.35
C CYS A 135 -5.27 -14.06 -1.28
N VAL A 136 -6.04 -14.87 -2.02
CA VAL A 136 -5.54 -15.78 -3.06
C VAL A 136 -4.89 -14.97 -4.19
N LEU A 137 -5.51 -13.87 -4.61
CA LEU A 137 -4.90 -12.92 -5.54
C LEU A 137 -3.57 -12.38 -4.99
N GLY A 138 -3.54 -11.97 -3.72
CA GLY A 138 -2.32 -11.57 -3.02
C GLY A 138 -1.23 -12.64 -3.04
N ARG A 139 -1.58 -13.90 -2.74
CA ARG A 139 -0.65 -15.04 -2.75
C ARG A 139 0.00 -15.25 -4.11
N CYS A 140 -0.69 -14.97 -5.22
CA CYS A 140 -0.13 -15.08 -6.58
C CYS A 140 1.05 -14.14 -6.85
N PHE A 141 1.18 -13.05 -6.07
CA PHE A 141 2.19 -12.02 -6.25
C PHE A 141 3.11 -11.80 -5.03
N ILE A 142 2.69 -12.28 -3.84
CA ILE A 142 3.40 -12.12 -2.57
C ILE A 142 3.84 -13.51 -2.06
N GLY A 143 5.12 -13.83 -2.29
CA GLY A 143 5.70 -15.14 -1.93
C GLY A 143 5.58 -15.53 -0.45
N ASN A 144 5.70 -14.56 0.45
CA ASN A 144 5.74 -14.81 1.89
C ASN A 144 4.38 -14.66 2.60
N LYS A 145 3.27 -14.49 1.87
CA LYS A 145 1.97 -14.30 2.51
C LYS A 145 1.50 -15.62 3.15
N THR A 146 1.42 -15.74 4.46
CA THR A 146 1.08 -17.01 5.13
C THR A 146 -0.42 -17.17 5.40
N LEU A 147 -1.09 -16.08 5.76
CA LEU A 147 -2.52 -16.08 6.10
C LEU A 147 -3.39 -15.67 4.90
N TYR A 148 -4.32 -16.55 4.54
CA TYR A 148 -5.29 -16.33 3.46
C TYR A 148 -6.67 -17.00 3.69
N LEU A 149 -6.82 -17.83 4.73
CA LEU A 149 -8.09 -18.47 5.10
C LEU A 149 -8.72 -17.80 6.33
N ASP A 150 -7.92 -17.60 7.38
CA ASP A 150 -8.33 -16.96 8.63
C ASP A 150 -8.25 -15.43 8.49
N ILE A 151 -9.29 -14.84 7.91
CA ILE A 151 -9.31 -13.42 7.52
C ILE A 151 -10.32 -12.56 8.31
N GLU A 152 -11.08 -13.15 9.23
CA GLU A 152 -12.20 -12.49 9.91
C GLU A 152 -11.77 -11.23 10.67
N ASN A 153 -10.55 -11.25 11.23
CA ASN A 153 -9.96 -10.16 12.00
C ASN A 153 -9.19 -9.15 11.15
N TYR A 154 -9.28 -9.20 9.82
CA TYR A 154 -8.57 -8.29 8.92
C TYR A 154 -9.50 -7.25 8.28
N ASN A 155 -9.00 -6.04 8.08
CA ASN A 155 -9.58 -5.08 7.15
C ASN A 155 -8.84 -5.13 5.82
N PHE A 156 -9.55 -4.87 4.73
CA PHE A 156 -8.98 -4.76 3.39
C PHE A 156 -9.34 -3.41 2.78
N TYR A 157 -8.35 -2.73 2.20
CA TYR A 157 -8.48 -1.44 1.54
C TYR A 157 -8.12 -1.61 0.08
N ILE A 158 -9.08 -1.37 -0.81
CA ILE A 158 -9.05 -1.81 -2.20
C ILE A 158 -9.05 -0.56 -3.08
N LEU A 159 -7.95 -0.35 -3.80
CA LEU A 159 -7.75 0.81 -4.65
C LEU A 159 -8.19 0.53 -6.10
N PHE A 160 -8.98 1.46 -6.62
CA PHE A 160 -9.39 1.52 -8.01
C PHE A 160 -8.94 2.84 -8.65
N GLU A 161 -8.60 2.76 -9.94
CA GLU A 161 -8.47 3.90 -10.84
C GLU A 161 -9.60 3.81 -11.87
N GLY A 162 -10.63 4.64 -11.73
CA GLY A 162 -11.90 4.52 -12.44
C GLY A 162 -12.55 3.18 -12.12
N SER A 163 -12.70 2.32 -13.13
CA SER A 163 -13.18 0.94 -12.96
C SER A 163 -12.06 -0.11 -12.95
N SER A 164 -10.79 0.31 -12.93
CA SER A 164 -9.63 -0.58 -12.98
C SER A 164 -9.12 -0.86 -11.58
N PHE A 165 -9.12 -2.12 -11.17
CA PHE A 165 -8.48 -2.51 -9.91
C PHE A 165 -6.95 -2.30 -10.01
N VAL A 166 -6.40 -1.63 -9.00
CA VAL A 166 -4.99 -1.24 -8.93
C VAL A 166 -4.21 -2.12 -7.96
N GLY A 167 -4.81 -2.39 -6.80
CA GLY A 167 -4.14 -3.04 -5.69
C GLY A 167 -4.91 -2.93 -4.38
N TYR A 168 -4.39 -3.55 -3.34
CA TYR A 168 -4.99 -3.49 -2.02
C TYR A 168 -3.93 -3.52 -0.92
N PHE A 169 -4.30 -3.08 0.29
CA PHE A 169 -3.58 -3.48 1.50
C PHE A 169 -4.54 -4.06 2.52
N SER A 170 -4.01 -4.83 3.48
CA SER A 170 -4.75 -5.33 4.62
C SER A 170 -4.12 -4.89 5.93
N ASP A 171 -4.94 -4.69 6.97
CA ASP A 171 -4.51 -4.52 8.36
C ASP A 171 -5.23 -5.54 9.25
N GLU A 172 -4.61 -5.92 10.36
CA GLU A 172 -5.25 -6.75 11.39
C GLU A 172 -5.95 -5.84 12.42
N HIS A 173 -7.23 -6.06 12.68
CA HIS A 173 -8.08 -5.16 13.46
C HIS A 173 -7.56 -4.92 14.88
N PHE A 174 -7.10 -5.97 15.57
CA PHE A 174 -6.68 -5.90 16.98
C PHE A 174 -5.17 -5.70 17.17
N ASN A 175 -4.41 -5.53 16.09
CA ASN A 175 -2.96 -5.37 16.17
C ASN A 175 -2.57 -3.91 16.40
N GLU A 176 -2.30 -3.51 17.62
CA GLU A 176 -1.97 -2.11 17.94
C GLU A 176 -0.60 -1.65 17.43
N LYS A 177 0.29 -2.60 17.09
CA LYS A 177 1.64 -2.29 16.63
C LYS A 177 1.68 -2.02 15.14
N HIS A 178 0.88 -2.75 14.36
CA HIS A 178 0.99 -2.78 12.91
C HIS A 178 -0.19 -2.11 12.22
N ASN A 179 0.10 -1.14 11.35
CA ASN A 179 -0.92 -0.47 10.55
C ASN A 179 -1.13 -1.09 9.17
N LEU A 180 -0.27 -2.02 8.76
CA LEU A 180 -0.33 -2.71 7.48
C LEU A 180 0.30 -4.10 7.58
N SER A 181 -0.44 -5.14 7.18
CA SER A 181 0.02 -6.54 7.17
C SER A 181 0.50 -7.00 5.80
N CYS A 182 -0.23 -6.64 4.73
CA CYS A 182 0.14 -6.97 3.35
C CYS A 182 -0.23 -5.81 2.44
N ILE A 183 0.58 -5.56 1.42
CA ILE A 183 0.30 -4.61 0.35
C ILE A 183 0.61 -5.24 -0.99
N LEU A 184 -0.31 -5.10 -1.94
CA LEU A 184 -0.17 -5.49 -3.32
C LEU A 184 -0.53 -4.31 -4.22
N ILE A 185 0.37 -3.96 -5.13
CA ILE A 185 0.06 -3.13 -6.31
C ILE A 185 0.32 -4.02 -7.53
N LEU A 186 -0.69 -4.12 -8.42
CA LEU A 186 -0.59 -4.95 -9.61
C LEU A 186 0.59 -4.53 -10.50
N PRO A 187 1.27 -5.47 -11.18
CA PRO A 187 2.50 -5.19 -11.93
C PRO A 187 2.41 -4.02 -12.92
N ASP A 188 1.30 -3.90 -13.65
CA ASP A 188 1.04 -2.85 -14.64
C ASP A 188 0.66 -1.47 -14.03
N HIS A 189 0.47 -1.43 -12.72
CA HIS A 189 0.21 -0.21 -11.95
C HIS A 189 1.38 0.17 -11.01
N GLN A 190 2.45 -0.61 -10.99
CA GLN A 190 3.65 -0.27 -10.22
C GLN A 190 4.36 0.97 -10.77
N ARG A 191 5.12 1.65 -9.90
CA ARG A 191 5.89 2.88 -10.22
C ARG A 191 5.06 4.10 -10.62
N LYS A 192 3.73 4.07 -10.39
CA LYS A 192 2.81 5.21 -10.62
C LYS A 192 2.46 6.01 -9.36
N GLY A 193 3.07 5.69 -8.22
CA GLY A 193 2.80 6.35 -6.93
C GLY A 193 1.71 5.70 -6.07
N TYR A 194 0.97 4.71 -6.57
CA TYR A 194 -0.10 4.05 -5.83
C TYR A 194 0.36 3.36 -4.54
N GLY A 195 1.56 2.78 -4.52
CA GLY A 195 2.12 2.21 -3.29
C GLY A 195 2.28 3.27 -2.19
N THR A 196 2.79 4.45 -2.55
CA THR A 196 2.94 5.59 -1.63
C THR A 196 1.60 6.06 -1.11
N LEU A 197 0.60 6.22 -1.99
CA LEU A 197 -0.77 6.59 -1.60
C LEU A 197 -1.37 5.59 -0.59
N MET A 198 -1.22 4.29 -0.86
CA MET A 198 -1.76 3.25 0.03
C MET A 198 -1.09 3.23 1.40
N VAL A 199 0.21 3.55 1.45
CA VAL A 199 0.95 3.71 2.72
C VAL A 199 0.52 4.99 3.46
N ASP A 200 0.31 6.12 2.76
CA ASP A 200 -0.27 7.32 3.38
C ASP A 200 -1.63 7.03 4.01
N ILE A 201 -2.48 6.28 3.30
CA ILE A 201 -3.80 5.86 3.79
C ILE A 201 -3.67 4.94 5.02
N SER A 202 -2.72 4.02 5.06
CA SER A 202 -2.53 3.14 6.23
C SER A 202 -2.15 3.93 7.49
N TYR A 203 -1.19 4.86 7.37
CA TYR A 203 -0.81 5.77 8.47
C TYR A 203 -1.92 6.74 8.88
N TYR A 204 -2.83 7.07 7.96
CA TYR A 204 -4.00 7.90 8.28
C TYR A 204 -5.04 7.15 9.12
N PHE A 205 -5.33 5.90 8.79
CA PHE A 205 -6.38 5.13 9.46
C PHE A 205 -5.93 4.48 10.77
N LYS A 206 -4.63 4.17 10.90
CA LYS A 206 -4.12 3.40 12.03
C LYS A 206 -2.69 3.79 12.36
N GLU A 207 -2.45 4.11 13.63
CA GLU A 207 -1.12 4.29 14.17
C GLU A 207 -0.35 2.96 14.16
N GLY A 208 0.95 3.03 13.93
CA GLY A 208 1.82 1.85 13.90
C GLY A 208 2.80 1.86 12.74
N THR A 209 3.49 0.73 12.57
CA THR A 209 4.48 0.49 11.51
C THR A 209 4.01 -0.70 10.64
N PRO A 210 4.43 -0.86 9.38
CA PRO A 210 4.13 -2.09 8.64
C PRO A 210 4.73 -3.36 9.27
N GLU A 211 4.04 -4.49 9.06
CA GLU A 211 4.49 -5.81 9.45
C GLU A 211 5.80 -6.22 8.74
N LYS A 212 6.72 -6.79 9.52
CA LYS A 212 8.04 -7.27 9.08
C LYS A 212 8.07 -8.81 9.14
N PRO A 213 8.84 -9.51 8.29
CA PRO A 213 9.79 -8.98 7.31
C PRO A 213 9.14 -8.51 5.99
N PHE A 214 9.72 -7.49 5.36
CA PHE A 214 9.24 -6.98 4.07
C PHE A 214 9.64 -7.88 2.90
N SER A 215 8.86 -7.82 1.82
CA SER A 215 9.35 -8.21 0.49
C SER A 215 10.39 -7.20 -0.01
N ALA A 216 11.20 -7.57 -1.00
CA ALA A 216 12.16 -6.65 -1.61
C ALA A 216 11.48 -5.38 -2.16
N GLY A 217 10.28 -5.52 -2.74
CA GLY A 217 9.46 -4.39 -3.19
C GLY A 217 8.93 -3.55 -2.02
N GLY A 218 8.48 -4.20 -0.93
CA GLY A 218 8.00 -3.54 0.28
C GLY A 218 9.09 -2.72 0.98
N ALA A 219 10.30 -3.28 1.12
CA ALA A 219 11.44 -2.57 1.69
C ALA A 219 11.80 -1.32 0.89
N LYS A 220 11.86 -1.42 -0.45
CA LYS A 220 12.09 -0.26 -1.32
C LYS A 220 10.99 0.79 -1.19
N LEU A 221 9.72 0.36 -1.12
CA LEU A 221 8.58 1.26 -0.94
C LEU A 221 8.68 2.03 0.37
N TYR A 222 8.86 1.35 1.50
CA TYR A 222 8.90 1.99 2.82
C TYR A 222 10.15 2.86 3.01
N ASN A 223 11.33 2.40 2.58
CA ASN A 223 12.54 3.23 2.62
C ASN A 223 12.34 4.54 1.85
N LYS A 224 11.79 4.46 0.62
CA LYS A 224 11.48 5.67 -0.17
C LYS A 224 10.43 6.54 0.51
N TYR A 225 9.37 5.94 1.04
CA TYR A 225 8.27 6.65 1.68
C TYR A 225 8.75 7.41 2.93
N TRP A 226 9.42 6.74 3.87
CA TRP A 226 9.90 7.36 5.10
C TRP A 226 10.89 8.49 4.83
N THR A 227 11.87 8.26 3.95
CA THR A 227 12.84 9.29 3.55
C THR A 227 12.14 10.51 2.95
N ALA A 228 11.18 10.31 2.03
CA ALA A 228 10.46 11.40 1.40
C ALA A 228 9.56 12.15 2.38
N LYS A 229 8.86 11.45 3.28
CA LYS A 229 7.94 12.03 4.27
C LYS A 229 8.69 12.88 5.30
N VAL A 230 9.81 12.36 5.80
CA VAL A 230 10.70 13.09 6.72
C VAL A 230 11.31 14.30 6.03
N ASN A 231 11.87 14.15 4.82
CA ASN A 231 12.45 15.27 4.08
C ASN A 231 11.43 16.38 3.85
N LYS A 232 10.22 16.03 3.41
CA LYS A 232 9.13 16.99 3.22
C LYS A 232 8.80 17.73 4.51
N TYR A 233 8.66 17.01 5.63
CA TYR A 233 8.39 17.63 6.92
C TYR A 233 9.48 18.62 7.32
N LEU A 234 10.75 18.25 7.13
CA LEU A 234 11.88 19.12 7.44
C LEU A 234 11.86 20.40 6.58
N VAL A 235 11.69 20.27 5.26
CA VAL A 235 11.62 21.41 4.32
C VAL A 235 10.51 22.38 4.70
N GLU A 236 9.32 21.87 5.01
CA GLU A 236 8.17 22.68 5.43
C GLU A 236 8.40 23.41 6.76
N HIS A 237 9.31 22.91 7.60
CA HIS A 237 9.67 23.48 8.90
C HIS A 237 11.11 24.00 8.95
N SER A 238 11.67 24.39 7.81
CA SER A 238 13.09 24.71 7.65
C SER A 238 13.63 25.82 8.57
N ASN A 239 12.75 26.69 9.07
CA ASN A 239 13.08 27.79 9.98
C ASN A 239 12.88 27.43 11.47
N GLN A 240 12.59 26.17 11.79
CA GLN A 240 12.26 25.72 13.13
C GLN A 240 13.17 24.58 13.57
N TYR A 241 13.38 24.51 14.87
CA TYR A 241 14.03 23.38 15.51
C TYR A 241 12.96 22.31 15.81
N LYS A 242 13.15 21.09 15.31
CA LYS A 242 12.22 19.96 15.51
C LYS A 242 12.91 18.80 16.20
N SER A 243 12.24 18.22 17.18
CA SER A 243 12.60 16.94 17.78
C SER A 243 12.12 15.78 16.91
N ILE A 244 12.66 14.57 17.11
CA ILE A 244 12.16 13.35 16.47
C ILE A 244 10.67 13.14 16.80
N LYS A 245 10.27 13.49 18.03
CA LYS A 245 8.87 13.44 18.46
C LYS A 245 7.97 14.39 17.66
N ASP A 246 8.41 15.63 17.42
CA ASP A 246 7.65 16.57 16.60
C ASP A 246 7.46 16.07 15.16
N ILE A 247 8.47 15.41 14.59
CA ILE A 247 8.41 14.81 13.25
C ILE A 247 7.45 13.60 13.26
N SER A 248 7.51 12.75 14.26
CA SER A 248 6.62 11.59 14.43
C SER A 248 5.16 12.03 14.54
N GLU A 249 4.85 12.97 15.43
CA GLU A 249 3.50 13.54 15.59
C GLU A 249 3.04 14.26 14.32
N GLY A 250 3.95 14.93 13.61
CA GLY A 250 3.63 15.67 12.39
C GLY A 250 3.46 14.81 11.13
N THR A 251 3.96 13.57 11.13
CA THR A 251 3.90 12.66 9.98
C THR A 251 3.02 11.44 10.23
N ASN A 252 2.49 11.27 11.45
CA ASN A 252 1.82 10.06 11.95
C ASN A 252 2.67 8.78 11.84
N MET A 253 4.00 8.92 11.73
CA MET A 253 4.92 7.80 11.69
C MET A 253 5.41 7.46 13.10
N THR A 254 5.77 6.20 13.34
CA THR A 254 6.43 5.83 14.59
C THR A 254 7.80 6.49 14.70
N ILE A 255 8.30 6.64 15.92
CA ILE A 255 9.65 7.18 16.18
C ILE A 255 10.72 6.39 15.41
N ASP A 256 10.62 5.06 15.41
CA ASP A 256 11.55 4.18 14.69
C ASP A 256 11.51 4.41 13.17
N ASP A 257 10.31 4.55 12.59
CA ASP A 257 10.18 4.81 11.15
C ASP A 257 10.75 6.19 10.78
N VAL A 258 10.60 7.19 11.65
CA VAL A 258 11.21 8.52 11.49
C VAL A 258 12.73 8.45 11.55
N ILE A 259 13.28 7.70 12.51
CA ILE A 259 14.72 7.49 12.65
C ILE A 259 15.30 6.91 11.36
N ILE A 260 14.68 5.86 10.81
CA ILE A 260 15.10 5.26 9.54
C ILE A 260 15.08 6.29 8.40
N GLY A 261 14.02 7.11 8.34
CA GLY A 261 13.93 8.18 7.35
C GLY A 261 15.04 9.22 7.49
N LEU A 262 15.42 9.60 8.71
CA LEU A 262 16.51 10.54 9.00
C LEU A 262 17.88 9.96 8.65
N GLU A 263 18.14 8.70 9.01
CA GLU A 263 19.38 8.00 8.70
C GLU A 263 19.61 7.91 7.19
N HIS A 264 18.57 7.61 6.41
CA HIS A 264 18.64 7.60 4.95
C HIS A 264 18.91 8.98 4.32
N LEU A 265 18.59 10.07 5.03
CA LEU A 265 18.98 11.43 4.61
C LEU A 265 20.43 11.77 4.98
N GLY A 266 21.13 10.86 5.68
CA GLY A 266 22.50 11.05 6.15
C GLY A 266 22.58 11.88 7.42
N ILE A 267 21.50 11.95 8.21
CA ILE A 267 21.47 12.66 9.49
C ILE A 267 21.88 11.66 10.58
N ASP A 268 23.09 11.85 11.13
CA ASP A 268 23.61 11.03 12.23
C ASP A 268 22.98 11.45 13.56
N LEU A 269 22.37 10.48 14.25
CA LEU A 269 21.71 10.67 15.54
C LEU A 269 22.62 10.33 16.72
N HIS A 270 23.74 9.64 16.51
CA HIS A 270 24.65 9.19 17.57
C HIS A 270 25.62 10.28 18.05
N THR A 271 25.84 11.32 17.25
CA THR A 271 26.73 12.45 17.58
C THR A 271 26.03 13.59 18.33
N GLN A 272 24.71 13.51 18.57
CA GLN A 272 23.96 14.51 19.32
C GLN A 272 23.74 14.04 20.77
N ASN A 273 24.68 14.41 21.64
CA ASN A 273 24.62 14.15 23.09
C ASN A 273 23.28 14.57 23.72
N GLU A 274 22.91 13.79 24.74
CA GLU A 274 21.79 13.94 25.66
C GLU A 274 21.40 15.42 25.93
N PHE A 275 20.09 15.71 25.89
CA PHE A 275 19.43 16.99 26.20
C PHE A 275 19.40 18.10 25.15
N VAL A 276 19.99 17.92 23.97
CA VAL A 276 19.71 18.77 22.80
C VAL A 276 19.10 17.94 21.66
N CYS A 277 17.84 17.53 21.85
CA CYS A 277 16.90 17.73 20.73
C CYS A 277 17.07 19.19 20.30
N LYS A 278 17.04 19.47 18.98
CA LYS A 278 16.99 20.81 18.35
C LYS A 278 18.25 21.11 17.54
N THR A 279 18.42 20.52 16.37
CA THR A 279 18.19 21.13 15.04
C THR A 279 18.73 20.20 13.99
N ILE A 280 17.91 19.88 13.00
CA ILE A 280 18.45 19.55 11.69
C ILE A 280 18.46 20.88 10.94
N PRO A 281 19.62 21.52 10.69
CA PRO A 281 19.65 22.69 9.83
C PRO A 281 19.11 22.26 8.47
N CYS A 282 17.98 22.83 8.06
CA CYS A 282 17.28 22.44 6.85
C CYS A 282 17.96 22.94 5.56
N ARG A 283 19.28 23.17 5.62
CA ARG A 283 20.08 23.63 4.49
C ARG A 283 20.98 22.50 4.03
N PHE A 284 20.73 22.10 2.78
CA PHE A 284 21.47 21.10 1.99
C PHE A 284 21.17 19.63 2.30
N ILE A 285 19.90 19.24 2.19
CA ILE A 285 19.58 17.92 1.65
C ILE A 285 19.32 18.14 0.16
N ASP A 286 20.42 18.05 -0.58
CA ASP A 286 20.48 18.11 -2.03
C ASP A 286 19.36 17.23 -2.63
N GLU A 287 18.44 17.82 -3.42
CA GLU A 287 17.37 17.10 -4.12
C GLU A 287 17.92 15.93 -4.96
N THR A 288 19.21 15.94 -5.26
CA THR A 288 19.94 14.87 -5.96
C THR A 288 20.20 13.61 -5.14
N ARG A 289 20.08 13.61 -3.81
CA ARG A 289 20.31 12.41 -2.97
C ARG A 289 19.08 11.51 -2.81
N ILE A 290 17.88 12.01 -3.12
CA ILE A 290 16.62 11.24 -3.04
C ILE A 290 16.38 10.42 -4.34
N LEU A 291 17.26 10.56 -5.34
CA LEU A 291 17.08 10.07 -6.72
C LEU A 291 18.12 9.04 -7.20
N LYS A 292 18.77 8.29 -6.29
CA LYS A 292 19.56 7.10 -6.66
C LYS A 292 18.89 5.81 -6.19
#